data_AF-L1LWG5-F1
#
_entry.id   AF-L1LWG5-F1
#
_cell.length_a   1.000
_cell.length_b   1.000
_cell.length_c   1.000
_cell.angle_alpha   90.00
_cell.angle_beta   90.00
_cell.angle_gamma   90.00
#
_symmetry.space_group_name_H-M   'P 1'
#
loop_
_entity.id
_entity.type
_entity.pdbx_description
1 polymer ?
#
loop_
_entity_poly.entity_id
_entity_poly.type
_entity_poly.pdbx_seq_one_letter_code
_entity_poly.pdbx_strand_id
1 'polypeptide(L)'
;MSIEVTTTPAELGLFMALNAIALALKASPNFNNDALKALAEKFIREAPSSIQGAVAKEAYERPLRFLANDQTQAVEWLKQNGLA
;
A
#
# COMPACT_ATOMS: atom_id res chain seq x y z
N MET A 1 5.77 -19.27 -6.51
CA MET A 1 7.00 -18.56 -6.93
C MET A 1 6.92 -17.17 -6.29
N SER A 2 7.73 -16.90 -5.27
CA SER A 2 7.79 -15.60 -4.60
C SER A 2 8.44 -14.60 -5.54
N ILE A 3 7.71 -13.55 -5.92
CA ILE A 3 8.23 -12.48 -6.75
C ILE A 3 9.10 -11.61 -5.84
N GLU A 4 10.42 -11.70 -5.95
CA GLU A 4 11.34 -10.79 -5.28
C GLU A 4 11.31 -9.44 -6.01
N VAL A 5 10.61 -8.47 -5.42
CA VAL A 5 10.66 -7.07 -5.85
C VAL A 5 11.88 -6.44 -5.18
N THR A 6 12.97 -6.29 -5.92
CA THR A 6 14.15 -5.54 -5.48
C THR A 6 13.76 -4.07 -5.31
N THR A 7 13.42 -3.70 -4.06
CA THR A 7 12.99 -2.35 -3.71
C THR A 7 14.23 -1.50 -3.45
N THR A 8 14.42 -0.42 -4.19
CA THR A 8 15.50 0.53 -3.92
C THR A 8 15.27 1.24 -2.57
N PRO A 9 16.33 1.78 -1.92
CA PRO A 9 16.16 2.54 -0.68
C PRO A 9 15.16 3.70 -0.80
N ALA A 10 15.12 4.37 -1.95
CA ALA A 10 14.17 5.45 -2.22
C ALA A 10 12.72 4.95 -2.30
N GLU A 11 12.48 3.83 -3.00
CA GLU A 11 11.15 3.21 -3.09
C GLU A 11 10.68 2.69 -1.73
N LEU A 12 11.61 2.14 -0.92
CA LEU A 12 11.30 1.69 0.43
C LEU A 12 10.92 2.87 1.33
N GLY A 13 11.69 3.96 1.28
CA GLY A 13 11.39 5.19 2.02
C GLY A 13 10.04 5.80 1.62
N LEU A 14 9.75 5.86 0.32
CA LEU A 14 8.46 6.33 -0.18
C LEU A 14 7.31 5.45 0.30
N PHE A 15 7.48 4.13 0.24
CA PHE A 15 6.50 3.18 0.72
C PHE A 15 6.23 3.34 2.23
N MET A 16 7.28 3.47 3.05
CA MET A 16 7.14 3.68 4.49
C MET A 16 6.47 5.01 4.81
N ALA A 17 6.82 6.10 4.11
CA ALA A 17 6.21 7.41 4.30
C ALA A 17 4.71 7.40 3.95
N LEU A 18 4.33 6.82 2.81
CA LEU A 18 2.92 6.71 2.40
C LEU A 18 2.10 5.89 3.40
N ASN A 19 2.66 4.80 3.91
CA ASN A 19 1.99 3.97 4.92
C ASN A 19 1.82 4.72 6.25
N ALA A 20 2.82 5.47 6.70
CA ALA A 20 2.73 6.29 7.90
C ALA A 20 1.66 7.38 7.77
N ILE A 21 1.64 8.09 6.63
CA ILE A 21 0.62 9.10 6.33
C ILE A 21 -0.78 8.45 6.30
N ALA A 22 -0.92 7.32 5.62
CA ALA A 22 -2.19 6.61 5.54
C ALA A 22 -2.70 6.18 6.92
N LEU A 23 -1.83 5.68 7.80
CA LEU A 23 -2.20 5.34 9.17
C LEU A 23 -2.62 6.56 9.99
N ALA A 24 -1.89 7.67 9.86
CA ALA A 24 -2.23 8.92 10.54
C ALA A 24 -3.58 9.46 10.08
N LEU A 25 -3.85 9.42 8.77
CA LEU A 25 -5.15 9.80 8.21
C LEU A 25 -6.27 8.87 8.69
N LYS A 26 -6.05 7.55 8.67
CA LYS A 26 -7.04 6.55 9.11
C LYS A 26 -7.42 6.70 10.59
N ALA A 27 -6.48 7.14 11.42
CA ALA A 27 -6.69 7.42 12.84
C ALA A 27 -7.35 8.79 13.12
N SER A 28 -7.46 9.66 12.11
CA SER A 28 -7.99 11.01 12.28
C SER A 28 -9.52 11.01 12.38
N PRO A 29 -10.12 11.74 13.35
CA PRO A 29 -11.56 11.90 13.43
C PRO A 29 -12.15 12.48 12.14
N ASN A 30 -13.28 11.93 11.69
CA ASN A 30 -14.01 12.34 10.49
C ASN A 30 -13.27 12.10 9.15
N PHE A 31 -12.11 11.43 9.16
CA PHE A 31 -11.47 11.02 7.91
C PHE A 31 -12.27 9.90 7.24
N ASN A 32 -12.52 10.04 5.94
CA ASN A 32 -13.34 9.11 5.18
C ASN A 32 -12.51 7.89 4.73
N ASN A 33 -12.38 6.92 5.63
CA ASN A 33 -11.66 5.67 5.38
C ASN A 33 -12.23 4.87 4.20
N ASP A 34 -13.55 4.89 4.02
CA ASP A 34 -14.23 4.17 2.95
C ASP A 34 -13.88 4.75 1.57
N ALA A 35 -13.79 6.08 1.46
CA ALA A 35 -13.38 6.74 0.22
C ALA A 35 -11.92 6.40 -0.14
N LEU A 36 -11.01 6.39 0.85
CA LEU A 36 -9.61 6.00 0.63
C LEU A 36 -9.51 4.55 0.14
N LYS A 37 -10.24 3.64 0.76
CA LYS A 37 -10.30 2.22 0.37
C LYS A 37 -10.87 2.05 -1.03
N ALA A 38 -12.00 2.69 -1.33
CA ALA A 38 -12.64 2.61 -2.64
C ALA A 38 -11.74 3.11 -3.78
N LEU A 39 -10.97 4.18 -3.54
CA LEU A 39 -9.99 4.68 -4.51
C LEU A 39 -8.82 3.72 -4.71
N ALA A 40 -8.26 3.19 -3.62
CA ALA A 40 -7.15 2.24 -3.70
C ALA A 40 -7.56 0.97 -4.47
N GLU A 41 -8.75 0.42 -4.18
CA GLU A 41 -9.29 -0.72 -4.91
C GLU A 41 -9.56 -0.41 -6.39
N LYS A 42 -10.05 0.80 -6.71
CA LYS A 42 -10.25 1.24 -8.09
C LYS A 42 -8.92 1.23 -8.85
N PHE A 43 -7.85 1.78 -8.27
CA PHE A 43 -6.53 1.83 -8.92
C PHE A 43 -5.90 0.44 -9.10
N ILE A 44 -6.14 -0.50 -8.18
CA ILE A 44 -5.74 -1.89 -8.36
C ILE A 44 -6.49 -2.52 -9.55
N ARG A 45 -7.83 -2.36 -9.62
CA ARG A 45 -8.65 -2.93 -10.70
C ARG A 45 -8.36 -2.30 -12.05
N GLU A 46 -8.08 -1.00 -12.07
CA GLU A 46 -7.86 -0.17 -13.26
C GLU A 46 -6.39 0.26 -13.36
N ALA A 47 -5.46 -0.68 -13.15
CA ALA A 47 -4.04 -0.39 -13.24
C ALA A 47 -3.67 0.20 -14.61
N PRO A 48 -2.87 1.27 -14.68
CA PRO A 48 -2.46 1.87 -15.95
C PRO A 48 -1.78 0.86 -16.87
N SER A 49 -1.98 1.00 -18.18
CA SER A 49 -1.40 0.10 -19.19
C SER A 49 0.14 0.12 -19.25
N SER A 50 0.78 1.11 -18.61
CA SER A 50 2.23 1.21 -18.42
C SER A 50 2.76 0.24 -17.37
N ILE A 51 1.91 -0.29 -16.48
CA ILE A 51 2.28 -1.30 -15.48
C ILE A 51 2.18 -2.68 -16.13
N GLN A 52 3.31 -3.14 -16.68
CA GLN A 52 3.39 -4.40 -17.41
C GLN A 52 4.32 -5.40 -16.73
N GLY A 53 3.90 -6.67 -16.70
CA GLY A 53 4.66 -7.75 -16.07
C GLY A 53 4.37 -7.93 -14.57
N ALA A 54 4.63 -9.13 -14.08
CA ALA A 54 4.25 -9.53 -12.71
C ALA A 54 4.97 -8.70 -11.63
N VAL A 55 6.25 -8.36 -11.86
CA VAL A 55 7.07 -7.57 -10.91
C VAL A 55 6.55 -6.14 -10.80
N ALA A 56 6.33 -5.47 -11.92
CA ALA A 56 5.83 -4.09 -11.93
C ALA A 56 4.42 -4.00 -11.33
N LYS A 57 3.58 -5.00 -11.62
CA LYS A 57 2.24 -5.10 -11.04
C LYS A 57 2.30 -5.26 -9.52
N GLU A 58 3.17 -6.13 -9.00
CA GLU A 58 3.34 -6.30 -7.56
C GLU A 58 3.85 -5.02 -6.88
N ALA A 59 4.87 -4.37 -7.46
CA ALA A 59 5.41 -3.11 -6.96
C ALA A 59 4.37 -1.99 -6.91
N TYR A 60 3.49 -1.94 -7.92
CA TYR A 60 2.38 -0.99 -8.02
C TYR A 60 1.26 -1.28 -7.01
N GLU A 61 0.81 -2.53 -6.91
CA GLU A 61 -0.35 -2.88 -6.08
C GLU A 61 -0.03 -2.93 -4.58
N ARG A 62 1.20 -3.24 -4.19
CA ARG A 62 1.60 -3.38 -2.78
C ARG A 62 1.26 -2.15 -1.91
N PRO A 63 1.61 -0.91 -2.27
CA PRO A 63 1.17 0.28 -1.50
C PRO A 63 -0.35 0.45 -1.52
N LEU A 64 -1.01 0.19 -2.65
CA LEU A 64 -2.47 0.33 -2.77
C LEU A 64 -3.21 -0.69 -1.88
N ARG A 65 -2.70 -1.92 -1.74
CA ARG A 65 -3.23 -2.91 -0.81
C ARG A 65 -3.15 -2.44 0.63
N PHE A 66 -2.08 -1.75 1.02
CA PHE A 66 -1.98 -1.16 2.36
C PHE A 66 -3.05 -0.08 2.60
N LEU A 67 -3.34 0.73 1.58
CA LEU A 67 -4.40 1.73 1.64
C LEU A 67 -5.79 1.08 1.69
N ALA A 68 -6.01 -0.01 0.96
CA ALA A 68 -7.28 -0.75 0.94
C ALA A 68 -7.54 -1.58 2.19
N ASN A 69 -6.49 -2.01 2.91
CA ASN A 69 -6.62 -2.81 4.12
C ASN A 69 -7.09 -1.96 5.31
N ASP A 70 -7.87 -2.57 6.20
CA ASP A 70 -8.29 -1.90 7.43
C ASP A 70 -7.08 -1.66 8.35
N GLN A 71 -7.16 -0.63 9.19
CA GLN A 71 -6.05 -0.18 10.04
C GLN A 71 -5.40 -1.31 10.86
N THR A 72 -6.21 -2.25 11.36
CA THR A 72 -5.73 -3.41 12.12
C THR A 72 -4.84 -4.34 11.28
N GLN A 73 -5.23 -4.62 10.04
CA GLN A 73 -4.46 -5.45 9.11
C GLN A 73 -3.17 -4.76 8.67
N ALA A 74 -3.20 -3.43 8.51
CA ALA A 74 -2.02 -2.63 8.21
C ALA A 74 -0.98 -2.68 9.35
N VAL A 75 -1.42 -2.64 10.62
CA VAL A 75 -0.56 -2.75 11.80
C VAL A 75 0.02 -4.17 11.94
N GLU A 76 -0.77 -5.21 11.72
CA GLU A 76 -0.28 -6.59 11.71
C GLU A 76 0.76 -6.82 10.61
N TRP A 77 0.53 -6.27 9.42
CA TRP A 77 1.48 -6.34 8.32
C TRP A 77 2.82 -5.66 8.67
N LEU A 78 2.81 -4.50 9.32
CA LEU A 78 4.04 -3.83 9.77
C LEU A 78 4.83 -4.68 10.78
N LYS A 79 4.12 -5.30 11.75
CA LYS A 79 4.74 -6.21 12.73
C LYS A 79 5.36 -7.44 12.07
N GLN A 80 4.66 -8.04 11.09
CA GLN A 80 5.14 -9.21 10.35
C GLN A 80 6.39 -8.92 9.50
N ASN A 81 6.61 -7.67 9.11
CA ASN A 81 7.75 -7.24 8.31
C ASN A 81 8.87 -6.57 9.15
N GLY A 82 8.74 -6.55 10.48
CA GLY A 82 9.75 -5.96 11.39
C GLY A 82 9.89 -4.45 11.29
N LEU A 83 8.83 -3.75 10.87
CA LEU A 83 8.81 -2.30 10.63
C LEU A 83 8.03 -1.52 11.70
N ALA A 84 7.50 -2.20 12.72
CA ALA A 84 6.78 -1.64 13.87
C ALA A 84 7.13 -2.35 15.17
#